data_AF-A0A167JIA6-F1
#
_entry.id   AF-A0A167JIA6-F1
#
_cell.length_a   1.000
_cell.length_b   1.000
_cell.length_c   1.000
_cell.angle_alpha   90.00
_cell.angle_beta   90.00
_cell.angle_gamma   90.00
#
_symmetry.space_group_name_H-M   'P 1'
#
loop_
_entity.id
_entity.type
_entity.pdbx_description
1 polymer ?
#
loop_
_entity_poly.entity_id
_entity_poly.type
_entity_poly.pdbx_seq_one_letter_code
_entity_poly.pdbx_strand_id
1 'polypeptide(L)'
;ALYAGSQFKGLQTCGSSSYEVVVDIQRVDLNESMLSGYLNIKGLTTEFPELTTYFEGEIIGPKHSFLTRKWQTQQIIDRRHWERFDSFKPYLEIFNRDGFVYDPTNKDFVYMRWKEQFLVPDHRVHTIDGASFAGFYYICYQRSTNKIIGFYY
;
A
#
# COMPACT_ATOMS: atom_id res chain seq x y z
N ALA A 1 7.01 12.59 -7.97
CA ALA A 1 5.93 11.92 -8.73
C ALA A 1 6.07 10.42 -8.54
N LEU A 2 5.01 9.62 -8.71
CA LEU A 2 5.07 8.16 -8.68
C LEU A 2 5.57 7.63 -10.04
N TYR A 3 6.83 7.21 -10.08
CA TYR A 3 7.48 6.63 -11.28
C TYR A 3 8.61 5.67 -10.89
N ALA A 4 9.08 4.86 -11.83
CA ALA A 4 10.22 3.96 -11.62
C ALA A 4 11.50 4.74 -11.24
N GLY A 5 12.09 4.44 -10.09
CA GLY A 5 13.23 5.14 -9.50
C GLY A 5 12.85 6.30 -8.56
N SER A 6 11.55 6.59 -8.39
CA SER A 6 11.11 7.57 -7.39
C SER A 6 11.24 7.03 -5.96
N GLN A 7 11.58 7.91 -5.02
CA GLN A 7 11.70 7.58 -3.61
C GLN A 7 10.76 8.45 -2.77
N PHE A 8 10.13 7.83 -1.77
CA PHE A 8 9.29 8.50 -0.79
C PHE A 8 9.83 8.23 0.62
N LYS A 9 9.79 9.25 1.48
CA LYS A 9 10.20 9.16 2.88
C LYS A 9 9.05 9.58 3.77
N GLY A 10 8.86 8.88 4.88
CA GLY A 10 7.75 9.15 5.79
C GLY A 10 7.88 8.38 7.09
N LEU A 11 6.75 8.23 7.77
CA LEU A 11 6.65 7.58 9.06
C LEU A 11 5.54 6.54 9.02
N GLN A 12 5.81 5.37 9.63
CA GLN A 12 4.77 4.41 10.01
C GLN A 12 4.52 4.56 11.51
N THR A 13 3.28 4.87 11.88
CA THR A 13 2.88 5.04 13.27
C THR A 13 2.01 3.88 13.75
N CYS A 14 2.35 3.33 14.92
CA CYS A 14 1.59 2.28 15.59
C CYS A 14 1.46 2.62 17.07
N GLY A 15 0.25 3.02 17.49
CA GLY A 15 0.03 3.52 18.84
C GLY A 15 0.89 4.76 19.13
N SER A 16 1.74 4.68 20.16
CA SER A 16 2.68 5.75 20.53
C SER A 16 4.03 5.67 19.80
N SER A 17 4.28 4.61 19.03
CA SER A 17 5.55 4.39 18.33
C SER A 17 5.48 4.92 16.90
N SER A 18 6.61 5.45 16.42
CA SER A 18 6.76 5.96 15.06
C SER A 18 8.10 5.50 14.50
N TYR A 19 8.07 4.95 13.30
CA TYR A 19 9.23 4.37 12.62
C TYR A 19 9.48 5.11 11.31
N GLU A 20 10.75 5.42 11.03
CA GLU A 20 11.13 5.97 9.73
C GLU A 20 10.93 4.92 8.64
N VAL A 21 10.31 5.35 7.54
CA VAL A 21 10.08 4.51 6.37
C VAL A 21 10.60 5.19 5.12
N VAL A 22 11.31 4.42 4.29
CA VAL A 22 11.73 4.81 2.95
C VAL A 22 11.12 3.82 1.96
N VAL A 23 10.50 4.33 0.90
CA VAL A 23 9.91 3.53 -0.17
C VAL A 23 10.62 3.86 -1.47
N ASP A 24 11.23 2.85 -2.07
CA ASP A 24 11.89 2.94 -3.38
C ASP A 24 11.05 2.24 -4.44
N ILE A 25 10.47 3.01 -5.35
CA ILE A 25 9.61 2.49 -6.41
C ILE A 25 10.48 1.94 -7.54
N GLN A 26 10.33 0.66 -7.86
CA GLN A 26 11.10 -0.01 -8.92
C GLN A 26 10.37 0.01 -10.25
N ARG A 27 9.08 -0.34 -10.27
CA ARG A 27 8.26 -0.38 -11.48
C ARG A 27 6.90 0.26 -11.23
N VAL A 28 6.39 0.96 -12.22
CA VAL A 28 5.00 1.47 -12.25
C VAL A 28 4.43 1.22 -13.64
N ASP A 29 3.29 0.56 -13.70
CA ASP A 29 2.59 0.24 -14.94
C ASP A 29 1.08 0.40 -14.74
N LEU A 30 0.55 1.56 -15.13
CA LEU A 30 -0.88 1.86 -14.96
C LEU A 30 -1.76 0.98 -15.86
N ASN A 31 -1.27 0.59 -17.05
CA ASN A 31 -2.01 -0.26 -17.98
C ASN A 31 -2.13 -1.68 -17.45
N GLU A 32 -1.06 -2.18 -16.83
CA GLU A 32 -1.08 -3.44 -16.11
C GLU A 32 -1.70 -3.35 -14.72
N SER A 33 -2.02 -2.14 -14.25
CA SER A 33 -2.53 -1.88 -12.90
C SER A 33 -1.61 -2.44 -11.82
N MET A 34 -0.29 -2.34 -12.05
CA MET A 34 0.75 -2.91 -11.20
C MET A 34 1.82 -1.89 -10.84
N LEU A 35 2.43 -2.08 -9.68
CA LEU A 35 3.70 -1.47 -9.31
C LEU A 35 4.50 -2.41 -8.42
N SER A 36 5.78 -2.12 -8.24
CA SER A 36 6.59 -2.81 -7.24
C SER A 36 7.67 -1.90 -6.70
N GLY A 37 8.21 -2.27 -5.54
CA GLY A 37 9.21 -1.46 -4.87
C GLY A 37 9.82 -2.17 -3.66
N TYR A 38 10.68 -1.43 -2.98
CA TYR A 38 11.20 -1.80 -1.68
C TYR A 38 10.62 -0.89 -0.62
N LEU A 39 10.21 -1.47 0.50
CA LEU A 39 9.84 -0.75 1.71
C LEU A 39 10.91 -1.03 2.75
N ASN A 40 11.55 0.03 3.21
CA ASN A 40 12.56 0.00 4.25
C ASN A 40 12.00 0.67 5.50
N ILE A 41 12.07 -0.01 6.64
CA ILE A 41 11.60 0.48 7.93
C ILE A 41 12.71 0.37 8.98
N LYS A 42 12.91 1.44 9.76
CA LYS A 42 13.96 1.51 10.79
C LYS A 42 13.39 1.45 12.20
N GLY A 43 14.09 0.71 13.06
CA GLY A 43 13.83 0.62 14.49
C GLY A 43 12.61 -0.22 14.86
N LEU A 44 12.05 -1.02 13.94
CA LEU A 44 10.88 -1.85 14.21
C LEU A 44 11.17 -2.96 15.23
N THR A 45 12.38 -3.52 15.20
CA THR A 45 12.83 -4.57 16.13
C THR A 45 14.20 -4.23 16.71
N THR A 46 14.53 -4.79 17.87
CA THR A 46 15.84 -4.61 18.50
C THR A 46 16.94 -5.43 17.82
N GLU A 47 16.58 -6.57 17.23
CA GLU A 47 17.50 -7.48 16.57
C GLU A 47 17.88 -6.99 15.16
N PHE A 48 16.89 -6.50 14.41
CA PHE A 48 17.08 -5.94 13.08
C PHE A 48 16.76 -4.44 13.11
N PRO A 49 17.79 -3.57 13.21
CA PRO A 49 17.60 -2.12 13.30
C PRO A 49 17.00 -1.53 12.03
N GLU A 50 17.10 -2.24 10.91
CA GLU A 50 16.56 -1.87 9.62
C GLU A 50 16.05 -3.13 8.91
N LEU A 51 14.82 -3.07 8.41
CA LEU A 51 14.16 -4.15 7.69
C LEU A 51 13.76 -3.64 6.32
N THR A 52 14.11 -4.40 5.28
CA THR A 52 13.72 -4.08 3.90
C THR A 52 12.93 -5.24 3.32
N THR A 53 11.75 -4.96 2.80
CA THR A 53 10.89 -5.92 2.10
C THR A 53 10.70 -5.51 0.66
N TYR A 54 10.61 -6.49 -0.24
CA TYR A 54 10.07 -6.28 -1.57
C TYR A 54 8.55 -6.34 -1.53
N PHE A 55 7.87 -5.42 -2.19
CA PHE A 55 6.42 -5.44 -2.32
C PHE A 55 5.96 -5.41 -3.78
N GLU A 56 4.80 -6.01 -4.00
CA GLU A 56 4.02 -5.85 -5.23
C GLU A 56 2.74 -5.09 -4.91
N GLY A 57 2.38 -4.18 -5.81
CA GLY A 57 1.24 -3.30 -5.67
C GLY A 57 0.20 -3.55 -6.74
N GLU A 58 -1.07 -3.61 -6.34
CA GLU A 58 -2.22 -3.51 -7.23
C GLU A 58 -2.69 -2.06 -7.28
N ILE A 59 -2.88 -1.53 -8.48
CA ILE A 59 -3.47 -0.21 -8.69
C ILE A 59 -4.97 -0.40 -8.88
N ILE A 60 -5.78 0.28 -8.06
CA ILE A 60 -7.24 0.19 -8.16
C ILE A 60 -7.67 0.80 -9.50
N GLY A 61 -8.46 0.03 -10.25
CA GLY A 61 -8.75 0.31 -11.64
C GLY A 61 -9.69 -0.73 -12.25
N PRO A 62 -9.73 -0.80 -13.60
CA PRO A 62 -10.48 -1.83 -14.32
C PRO A 62 -10.09 -3.27 -13.97
N LYS A 63 -8.80 -3.53 -13.70
CA LYS A 63 -8.28 -4.86 -13.34
C LYS A 63 -8.50 -5.20 -11.85
N HIS A 64 -8.43 -4.21 -10.98
CA HIS A 64 -8.49 -4.41 -9.53
C HIS A 64 -9.55 -3.50 -8.91
N SER A 65 -10.65 -4.08 -8.44
CA SER A 65 -11.70 -3.32 -7.76
C SER A 65 -11.29 -2.91 -6.34
N PHE A 66 -12.07 -2.03 -5.71
CA PHE A 66 -11.89 -1.68 -4.29
C PHE A 66 -12.17 -2.85 -3.34
N LEU A 67 -12.97 -3.84 -3.75
CA LEU A 67 -13.19 -5.09 -2.99
C LEU A 67 -11.97 -5.98 -3.17
N THR A 68 -11.28 -6.29 -2.07
CA THR A 68 -10.01 -7.02 -2.10
C THR A 68 -10.23 -8.51 -2.42
N ARG A 69 -11.21 -9.16 -1.78
CA ARG A 69 -11.61 -10.58 -2.05
C ARG A 69 -10.47 -11.62 -1.91
N LYS A 70 -9.38 -11.25 -1.25
CA LYS A 70 -8.22 -12.10 -0.91
C LYS A 70 -7.59 -11.57 0.38
N TRP A 71 -6.49 -12.18 0.81
CA TRP A 71 -5.74 -11.74 2.00
C TRP A 71 -6.61 -11.63 3.26
N GLN A 72 -7.56 -12.56 3.41
CA GLN A 72 -8.50 -12.63 4.53
C GLN A 72 -9.40 -11.39 4.71
N THR A 73 -9.52 -10.57 3.66
CA THR A 73 -10.30 -9.33 3.68
C THR A 73 -11.74 -9.55 3.22
N GLN A 74 -12.67 -9.01 3.99
CA GLN A 74 -14.09 -8.93 3.67
C GLN A 74 -14.49 -7.49 3.31
N GLN A 75 -15.64 -7.31 2.65
CA GLN A 75 -16.15 -5.99 2.27
C GLN A 75 -16.20 -4.98 3.43
N ILE A 76 -16.57 -5.41 4.63
CA ILE A 76 -16.63 -4.53 5.81
C ILE A 76 -15.25 -4.01 6.21
N ILE A 77 -14.20 -4.81 6.03
CA ILE A 77 -12.81 -4.43 6.29
C ILE A 77 -12.36 -3.45 5.21
N ASP A 78 -12.65 -3.72 3.94
CA ASP A 78 -12.36 -2.80 2.83
C ASP A 78 -13.01 -1.43 3.07
N ARG A 79 -14.30 -1.40 3.44
CA ARG A 79 -15.01 -0.15 3.76
C ARG A 79 -14.29 0.63 4.86
N ARG A 80 -13.98 -0.02 5.98
CA ARG A 80 -13.31 0.59 7.14
C ARG A 80 -11.91 1.15 6.83
N HIS A 81 -11.17 0.54 5.90
CA HIS A 81 -9.85 1.04 5.52
C HIS A 81 -9.95 2.16 4.49
N TRP A 82 -10.76 1.97 3.44
CA TRP A 82 -10.89 2.97 2.39
C TRP A 82 -11.55 4.27 2.90
N GLU A 83 -12.51 4.20 3.83
CA GLU A 83 -13.18 5.38 4.38
C GLU A 83 -12.26 6.33 5.17
N ARG A 84 -11.07 5.85 5.57
CA ARG A 84 -10.04 6.67 6.24
C ARG A 84 -9.37 7.66 5.29
N PHE A 85 -9.50 7.46 3.98
CA PHE A 85 -9.07 8.46 2.99
C PHE A 85 -10.23 9.40 2.70
N ASP A 86 -10.07 10.70 3.01
CA ASP A 86 -11.10 11.70 2.74
C ASP A 86 -11.50 11.73 1.25
N SER A 87 -10.54 11.51 0.36
CA SER A 87 -10.75 11.43 -1.08
C SER A 87 -11.62 10.25 -1.52
N PHE A 88 -11.81 9.24 -0.65
CA PHE A 88 -12.62 8.06 -0.93
C PHE A 88 -14.10 8.25 -0.56
N LYS A 89 -14.42 9.24 0.29
CA LYS A 89 -15.80 9.50 0.76
C LYS A 89 -16.88 9.50 -0.34
N PRO A 90 -16.65 10.10 -1.53
CA PRO A 90 -17.63 10.05 -2.63
C PRO A 90 -17.96 8.64 -3.15
N TYR A 91 -17.11 7.65 -2.89
CA TYR A 91 -17.26 6.29 -3.38
C TYR A 91 -17.88 5.32 -2.35
N LEU A 92 -18.08 5.73 -1.09
CA LEU A 92 -18.49 4.84 0.02
C LEU A 92 -19.76 4.03 -0.24
N GLU A 93 -20.73 4.63 -0.95
CA GLU A 93 -22.03 4.02 -1.23
C GLU A 93 -22.11 3.38 -2.62
N ILE A 94 -21.04 3.49 -3.43
CA ILE A 94 -21.01 3.03 -4.82
C ILE A 94 -19.88 2.03 -5.12
N PHE A 95 -18.82 1.96 -4.31
CA PHE A 95 -17.63 1.17 -4.61
C PHE A 95 -17.88 -0.34 -4.73
N ASN A 96 -18.96 -0.82 -4.11
CA ASN A 96 -19.38 -2.23 -4.10
C ASN A 96 -20.58 -2.49 -5.01
N ARG A 97 -21.07 -1.50 -5.75
CA ARG A 97 -22.18 -1.69 -6.70
C ARG A 97 -21.68 -2.43 -7.93
N ASP A 98 -22.53 -3.28 -8.49
CA ASP A 98 -22.25 -3.95 -9.75
C ASP A 98 -22.01 -2.92 -10.85
N GLY A 99 -20.94 -3.12 -11.63
CA GLY A 99 -20.55 -2.23 -12.72
C GLY A 99 -19.79 -0.96 -12.31
N PHE A 100 -19.61 -0.68 -11.01
CA PHE A 100 -18.73 0.42 -10.60
C PHE A 100 -17.27 0.06 -10.91
N VAL A 101 -16.62 0.93 -11.69
CA VAL A 101 -15.19 0.82 -12.02
C VAL A 101 -14.53 2.17 -11.77
N TYR A 102 -13.50 2.17 -10.94
CA TYR A 102 -12.64 3.33 -10.77
C TYR A 102 -11.67 3.42 -11.94
N ASP A 103 -11.46 4.61 -12.48
CA ASP A 103 -10.41 4.88 -13.48
C ASP A 103 -9.42 5.89 -12.91
N PRO A 104 -8.17 5.48 -12.60
CA PRO A 104 -7.15 6.36 -12.06
C PRO A 104 -6.50 7.28 -13.12
N THR A 105 -6.75 7.09 -14.42
CA THR A 105 -5.96 7.74 -15.50
C THR A 105 -5.93 9.26 -15.36
N ASN A 106 -7.09 9.89 -15.18
CA ASN A 106 -7.23 11.35 -15.10
C ASN A 106 -7.66 11.85 -13.70
N LYS A 107 -7.40 11.08 -12.65
CA LYS A 107 -7.76 11.44 -11.26
C LYS A 107 -6.54 11.96 -10.50
N ASP A 108 -6.75 12.85 -9.52
CA ASP A 108 -5.66 13.29 -8.66
C ASP A 108 -5.20 12.17 -7.70
N PHE A 109 -6.12 11.30 -7.31
CA PHE A 109 -5.86 10.20 -6.38
C PHE A 109 -5.64 8.89 -7.15
N VAL A 110 -4.67 8.11 -6.70
CA VAL A 110 -4.40 6.75 -7.18
C VAL A 110 -4.43 5.83 -5.97
N TYR A 111 -5.48 5.03 -5.88
CA TYR A 111 -5.62 4.03 -4.83
C TYR A 111 -4.84 2.77 -5.20
N MET A 112 -4.21 2.14 -4.22
CA MET A 112 -3.42 0.93 -4.43
C MET A 112 -3.54 0.00 -3.22
N ARG A 113 -3.19 -1.27 -3.41
CA ARG A 113 -2.88 -2.20 -2.32
C ARG A 113 -1.46 -2.71 -2.46
N TRP A 114 -0.62 -2.59 -1.42
CA TRP A 114 0.76 -3.07 -1.46
C TRP A 114 0.93 -4.29 -0.57
N LYS A 115 1.36 -5.41 -1.16
CA LYS A 115 1.63 -6.67 -0.48
C LYS A 115 3.12 -6.93 -0.47
N GLU A 116 3.71 -6.89 0.72
CA GLU A 116 5.09 -7.34 0.94
C GLU A 116 5.19 -8.85 0.70
N GLN A 117 6.23 -9.27 -0.01
CA GLN A 117 6.44 -10.65 -0.44
C GLN A 117 7.52 -11.34 0.40
N PHE A 118 8.69 -10.70 0.51
CA PHE A 118 9.85 -11.27 1.18
C PHE A 118 10.83 -10.18 1.64
N LEU A 119 11.69 -10.54 2.58
CA LEU A 119 12.78 -9.69 3.07
C LEU A 119 13.97 -9.69 2.11
N VAL A 120 14.72 -8.60 2.15
CA VAL A 120 15.97 -8.40 1.42
C VAL A 120 17.08 -8.10 2.43
N PRO A 121 18.27 -8.72 2.29
CA PRO A 121 18.69 -9.61 1.20
C PRO A 121 18.22 -11.07 1.32
N ASP A 122 17.78 -11.50 2.51
CA ASP A 122 17.42 -12.90 2.74
C ASP A 122 15.92 -13.16 2.58
N HIS A 123 15.54 -13.67 1.41
CA HIS A 123 14.16 -14.01 1.08
C HIS A 123 13.62 -15.27 1.78
N ARG A 124 14.47 -16.00 2.51
CA ARG A 124 14.09 -17.24 3.22
C ARG A 124 13.59 -16.97 4.63
N VAL A 125 13.80 -15.76 5.15
CA VAL A 125 13.28 -15.34 6.45
C VAL A 125 11.78 -15.05 6.30
N HIS A 126 10.95 -15.85 6.96
CA HIS A 126 9.49 -15.74 6.91
C HIS A 126 8.87 -15.24 8.22
N THR A 127 9.65 -15.22 9.30
CA THR A 127 9.23 -14.80 10.63
C THR A 127 10.32 -13.94 11.24
N ILE A 128 9.93 -12.78 11.76
CA ILE A 128 10.80 -11.91 12.55
C ILE A 128 10.17 -11.80 13.94
N ASP A 129 10.94 -12.01 14.98
CA ASP A 129 10.42 -11.81 16.34
C ASP A 129 10.04 -10.34 16.56
N GLY A 130 8.78 -10.11 16.90
CA GLY A 130 8.23 -8.77 17.11
C GLY A 130 7.78 -8.03 15.85
N ALA A 131 7.85 -8.64 14.65
CA ALA A 131 7.39 -8.02 13.41
C ALA A 131 6.72 -9.03 12.44
N SER A 132 5.78 -8.54 11.63
CA SER A 132 5.14 -9.35 10.58
C SER A 132 4.79 -8.50 9.37
N PHE A 133 5.06 -9.04 8.18
CA PHE A 133 4.71 -8.50 6.86
C PHE A 133 3.67 -9.39 6.14
N ALA A 134 2.94 -10.23 6.89
CA ALA A 134 1.94 -11.14 6.35
C ALA A 134 0.72 -10.41 5.75
N GLY A 135 0.41 -9.22 6.27
CA GLY A 135 -0.68 -8.36 5.84
C GLY A 135 -0.37 -7.58 4.56
N PHE A 136 -1.12 -6.51 4.34
CA PHE A 136 -0.91 -5.60 3.21
C PHE A 136 -1.32 -4.17 3.57
N TYR A 137 -0.91 -3.21 2.74
CA TYR A 137 -1.27 -1.81 2.93
C TYR A 137 -2.38 -1.40 1.97
N TYR A 138 -3.39 -0.71 2.49
CA TYR A 138 -4.25 0.17 1.71
C TYR A 138 -3.51 1.49 1.49
N ILE A 139 -3.38 1.93 0.25
CA ILE A 139 -2.57 3.09 -0.11
C ILE A 139 -3.39 4.08 -0.95
N CYS A 140 -3.18 5.37 -0.72
CA CYS A 140 -3.65 6.45 -1.57
C CYS A 140 -2.49 7.39 -1.90
N TYR A 141 -2.16 7.51 -3.18
CA TYR A 141 -1.21 8.49 -3.71
C TYR A 141 -1.97 9.69 -4.28
N GLN A 142 -1.57 10.90 -3.92
CA GLN A 142 -2.10 12.14 -4.49
C GLN A 142 -1.07 12.79 -5.43
N ARG A 143 -1.42 12.95 -6.71
CA ARG A 143 -0.52 13.47 -7.75
C ARG A 143 -0.15 14.93 -7.52
N SER A 144 -1.12 15.77 -7.19
CA SER A 144 -0.95 17.22 -7.01
C SER A 144 0.00 17.59 -5.87
N THR A 145 0.04 16.80 -4.80
CA THR A 145 0.89 17.04 -3.63
C THR A 145 2.09 16.11 -3.54
N ASN A 146 2.14 15.09 -4.41
CA ASN A 146 3.13 14.02 -4.41
C ASN A 146 3.24 13.29 -3.05
N LYS A 147 2.10 13.06 -2.38
CA LYS A 147 2.03 12.42 -1.06
C LYS A 147 1.43 11.02 -1.14
N ILE A 148 1.96 10.13 -0.31
CA ILE A 148 1.43 8.78 -0.08
C ILE A 148 0.89 8.72 1.34
N ILE A 149 -0.34 8.25 1.49
CA ILE A 149 -0.94 7.90 2.78
C ILE A 149 -1.29 6.42 2.73
N GLY A 150 -1.02 5.70 3.81
CA GLY A 150 -1.21 4.26 3.86
C GLY A 150 -1.70 3.77 5.21
N PHE A 151 -2.42 2.64 5.19
CA PHE A 151 -2.88 1.93 6.37
C PHE A 151 -2.63 0.44 6.22
N TYR A 152 -1.88 -0.13 7.16
CA TYR A 152 -1.62 -1.57 7.22
C TYR A 152 -2.84 -2.33 7.77
N TYR A 153 -3.10 -3.50 7.18
CA TYR A 153 -4.08 -4.50 7.63
C TYR A 153 -3.41 -5.86 7.76
#